data_AF-S7J741-F1
#
_entry.id   AF-S7J741-F1
#
_cell.length_a   1.000
_cell.length_b   1.000
_cell.length_c   1.000
_cell.angle_alpha   90.00
_cell.angle_beta   90.00
_cell.angle_gamma   90.00
#
_symmetry.space_group_name_H-M   'P 1'
#
loop_
_entity.id
_entity.type
_entity.pdbx_description
1 polymer ?
#
loop_
_entity_poly.entity_id
_entity_poly.type
_entity_poly.pdbx_seq_one_letter_code
_entity_poly.pdbx_strand_id
1 'polypeptide(L)' 'MPLMTPDVIRELNAVGSVMILGIALNMFQLTKLKVADFLPALFIPIIYYHLIV' A
#
# COMPACT_ATOMS: atom_id res chain seq x y z
N MET A 1 -4.93 14.69 -16.61
CA MET A 1 -4.25 13.47 -16.16
C MET A 1 -5.22 12.68 -15.30
N PRO A 2 -5.64 11.48 -15.71
CA PRO A 2 -6.53 10.66 -14.89
C PRO A 2 -5.79 10.31 -13.58
N LEU A 3 -6.36 10.64 -12.42
CA LEU A 3 -5.77 10.26 -11.11
C LEU A 3 -5.72 8.73 -10.90
N MET A 4 -6.60 8.00 -11.58
CA MET A 4 -6.77 6.55 -11.45
C MET A 4 -6.44 5.89 -12.78
N THR A 5 -5.18 5.98 -13.21
CA THR A 5 -4.69 5.17 -14.32
C THR A 5 -4.57 3.70 -13.90
N PRO A 6 -4.64 2.76 -14.86
CA PRO A 6 -4.48 1.33 -14.57
C PRO A 6 -3.20 1.01 -13.80
N ASP A 7 -2.13 1.77 -14.06
CA ASP A 7 -0.85 1.63 -13.38
C ASP A 7 -0.90 2.01 -11.90
N VAL A 8 -1.58 3.13 -11.55
CA VAL A 8 -1.78 3.53 -10.14
C VAL A 8 -2.57 2.47 -9.38
N ILE A 9 -3.62 1.92 -9.99
CA ILE A 9 -4.44 0.87 -9.39
C ILE A 9 -3.62 -0.42 -9.19
N ARG A 10 -2.73 -0.75 -10.14
CA ARG A 10 -1.84 -1.92 -10.03
C ARG A 10 -0.87 -1.77 -8.85
N GLU A 11 -0.27 -0.59 -8.68
CA GLU A 11 0.64 -0.29 -7.57
C GLU A 11 -0.10 -0.28 -6.22
N LEU A 12 -1.29 0.32 -6.15
CA LEU A 12 -2.13 0.30 -4.94
C LEU A 12 -2.51 -1.12 -4.52
N ASN A 13 -2.89 -1.98 -5.47
CA ASN A 13 -3.17 -3.39 -5.18
C ASN A 13 -1.92 -4.14 -4.70
N ALA A 14 -0.76 -3.87 -5.30
CA ALA A 14 0.50 -4.49 -4.88
C ALA A 14 0.84 -4.11 -3.43
N VAL A 15 0.81 -2.82 -3.08
CA VAL A 15 1.07 -2.34 -1.71
C VAL A 15 0.03 -2.87 -0.73
N GLY A 16 -1.26 -2.85 -1.10
CA GLY A 16 -2.35 -3.37 -0.29
C GLY A 16 -2.18 -4.87 0.02
N SER A 17 -1.75 -5.68 -0.94
CA SER A 17 -1.53 -7.11 -0.74
C SER A 17 -0.43 -7.42 0.28
N VAL A 18 0.65 -6.63 0.29
CA VAL A 18 1.74 -6.76 1.28
C VAL A 18 1.29 -6.33 2.67
N MET A 19 0.46 -5.27 2.78
CA MET A 19 -0.15 -4.90 4.05
C MET A 19 -1.03 -6.01 4.61
N ILE A 20 -1.87 -6.65 3.78
CA ILE A 20 -2.71 -7.76 4.20
C ILE A 20 -1.85 -8.92 4.74
N LEU A 21 -0.75 -9.25 4.07
CA LEU A 21 0.20 -10.26 4.57
C LEU A 21 0.80 -9.87 5.93
N GLY A 22 1.23 -8.62 6.08
CA GLY A 22 1.73 -8.12 7.36
C GLY A 22 0.68 -8.21 8.47
N ILE A 23 -0.58 -7.84 8.18
CA ILE A 23 -1.69 -7.91 9.14
C ILE A 23 -1.92 -9.35 9.55
N ALA A 24 -1.97 -10.29 8.59
CA ALA A 24 -2.13 -11.71 8.86
C ALA A 24 -1.01 -12.22 9.79
N LEU A 25 0.26 -11.90 9.52
CA LEU A 25 1.40 -12.29 10.36
C LEU A 25 1.33 -11.68 11.78
N ASN A 26 0.81 -10.47 11.92
CA ASN A 26 0.59 -9.82 13.21
C ASN A 26 -0.59 -10.46 13.97
N MET A 27 -1.66 -10.85 13.27
CA MET A 27 -2.81 -11.58 13.85
C MET A 27 -2.42 -12.95 14.40
N PHE A 28 -1.51 -13.67 13.73
CA PHE A 28 -0.95 -14.93 14.23
C PHE A 28 0.06 -14.74 15.37
N GLN A 29 0.29 -13.49 15.83
CA GLN A 29 1.27 -13.13 16.87
C GLN A 29 2.71 -13.57 16.58
N LEU A 30 3.01 -13.93 15.32
CA LEU A 30 4.35 -14.33 14.87
C LEU A 30 5.28 -13.11 14.75
N THR A 31 4.69 -11.93 14.50
CA THR A 31 5.40 -10.67 14.37
C THR A 31 4.63 -9.58 15.13
N LYS A 32 5.33 -8.58 15.69
CA LYS A 32 4.72 -7.40 16.32
C LYS A 32 4.80 -6.19 15.39
N LEU A 33 4.31 -6.36 14.16
CA LEU A 33 4.34 -5.30 13.16
C LEU A 33 3.16 -4.37 13.36
N LYS A 34 3.41 -3.07 13.55
CA LYS A 34 2.36 -2.05 13.55
C LYS A 34 1.92 -1.75 12.11
N VAL A 35 1.27 -2.70 11.45
CA VAL A 35 0.92 -2.60 10.03
C VAL A 35 0.00 -1.40 9.74
N ALA A 36 -0.80 -0.99 10.73
CA ALA A 36 -1.60 0.22 10.66
C ALA A 36 -0.76 1.50 10.55
N ASP A 37 0.47 1.54 11.08
CA ASP A 37 1.36 2.70 10.94
C ASP A 37 1.91 2.82 9.52
N PHE A 38 1.84 1.74 8.73
CA PHE A 38 2.26 1.73 7.33
C PHE A 38 1.15 2.16 6.38
N LEU A 39 -0.12 2.31 6.81
CA LEU A 39 -1.23 2.85 5.99
C LEU A 39 -0.85 4.06 5.13
N PRO A 40 -0.04 5.03 5.60
CA PRO A 40 0.40 6.17 4.80
C PRO A 40 1.16 5.79 3.52
N ALA A 41 1.79 4.61 3.48
CA ALA A 41 2.50 4.11 2.31
C ALA A 41 1.58 3.92 1.09
N LEU A 42 0.28 3.74 1.28
CA LEU A 42 -0.70 3.67 0.17
C LEU A 42 -0.86 5.01 -0.57
N PHE A 43 -0.46 6.12 0.02
CA PHE A 43 -0.48 7.43 -0.66
C PHE A 43 0.76 7.64 -1.53
N ILE A 44 1.84 6.87 -1.35
CA ILE A 44 3.09 7.02 -2.12
C ILE A 44 2.86 6.79 -3.62
N PRO A 45 2.19 5.72 -4.08
CA PRO A 45 1.90 5.52 -5.51
C PRO A 45 1.05 6.64 -6.09
N ILE A 46 0.10 7.16 -5.30
CA ILE A 46 -0.80 8.25 -5.72
C ILE A 46 0.00 9.54 -5.93
N ILE A 47 0.88 9.89 -4.98
CA ILE A 47 1.73 11.09 -5.09
C ILE A 47 2.75 10.94 -6.23
N TYR A 48 3.36 9.77 -6.37
CA TYR A 48 4.36 9.50 -7.40
C TYR A 48 3.78 9.67 -8.82
N TYR A 49 2.65 9.04 -9.11
CA TYR A 49 1.99 9.17 -10.41
C TYR A 49 1.31 10.51 -10.65
N HIS A 50 1.07 11.30 -9.59
CA HIS A 50 0.48 12.63 -9.75
C HIS A 50 1.53 13.74 -9.94
N LEU A 51 2.72 13.60 -9.33
CA LEU A 51 3.75 14.64 -9.31
C LEU A 51 4.87 14.43 -10.33
N ILE A 52 5.21 13.18 -10.66
CA ILE A 52 6.39 12.83 -11.47
C ILE A 52 6.01 12.35 -12.88
N VAL A 53 4.87 11.67 -13.03
CA VAL A 53 4.36 11.13 -14.31
C VAL A 53 3.33 12.08 -14.90
#